data_AF-A0A3B0RRJ6-F1
#
_entry.id   AF-A0A3B0RRJ6-F1
#
_cell.length_a   1.000
_cell.length_b   1.000
_cell.length_c   1.000
_cell.angle_alpha   90.00
_cell.angle_beta   90.00
_cell.angle_gamma   90.00
#
_symmetry.space_group_name_H-M   'P 1'
#
loop_
_entity.id
_entity.type
_entity.pdbx_description
1 polymer ?
#
loop_
_entity_poly.entity_id
_entity_poly.type
_entity_poly.pdbx_seq_one_letter_code
_entity_poly.pdbx_strand_id
1 'polypeptide(L)'
;MQFLSELFTAFKNHAIDTLLYPFDPGNRIFVLYLATSIVLAFYVYNRINKNRAEKQGGETSFLRFLFPASVWSTPSAWLDIRYFFFHQLIGKFLMLGLTAWAAVIVFGYVTGGVNFAALPDPVENGVAKGVLLAVIYMFVTLMVVDFIAYVIHYLQHKVPLLWEFHKVHHSLEVMHPVSNFREHPVDNLVYKLFTGAAYGMVAGGAYNVFGYLPNIPSLIGVPLLMFAFNAVGYNLRHSHVWLRWPGRWSMVFPSPAHHHVHHSCHPDHIDKNFAF
;
A
#
# COMPACT_ATOMS: atom_id res chain seq x y z
N MET A 1 24.94 28.53 4.07
CA MET A 1 23.86 28.77 5.05
C MET A 1 22.47 28.61 4.44
N GLN A 2 22.21 29.12 3.23
CA GLN A 2 20.92 28.98 2.54
C GLN A 2 20.47 27.51 2.35
N PHE A 3 21.32 26.66 1.77
CA PHE A 3 21.00 25.24 1.57
C PHE A 3 20.56 24.51 2.85
N LEU A 4 21.28 24.73 3.96
CA LEU A 4 20.94 24.11 5.25
C LEU A 4 19.59 24.62 5.78
N SER A 5 19.27 25.89 5.56
CA SER A 5 17.98 26.47 5.93
C SER A 5 16.84 25.92 5.08
N GLU A 6 17.04 25.75 3.77
CA GLU A 6 16.08 25.14 2.86
C GLU A 6 15.85 23.67 3.21
N LEU A 7 16.92 22.90 3.43
CA LEU A 7 16.85 21.50 3.83
C LEU A 7 16.11 21.33 5.17
N PHE A 8 16.42 22.17 6.15
CA PHE A 8 15.74 22.16 7.44
C PHE A 8 14.25 22.49 7.30
N THR A 9 13.91 23.48 6.47
CA THR A 9 12.53 23.86 6.20
C THR A 9 11.77 22.73 5.50
N ALA A 10 12.39 22.08 4.50
CA ALA A 10 11.81 20.94 3.81
C ALA A 10 11.57 19.76 4.77
N PHE A 11 12.56 19.45 5.62
CA PHE A 11 12.41 18.38 6.62
C PHE A 11 11.32 18.70 7.64
N LYS A 12 11.27 19.95 8.14
CA LYS A 12 10.23 20.41 9.07
C LYS A 12 8.84 20.27 8.45
N ASN A 13 8.65 20.71 7.21
CA ASN A 13 7.36 20.59 6.53
C ASN A 13 6.97 19.12 6.34
N HIS A 14 7.90 18.28 5.88
CA HIS A 14 7.68 16.83 5.74
C HIS A 14 7.31 16.16 7.07
N ALA A 15 7.94 16.57 8.17
CA ALA A 15 7.62 16.07 9.50
C ALA A 15 6.21 16.48 9.94
N ILE A 16 5.78 17.72 9.66
CA ILE A 16 4.40 18.18 9.91
C ILE A 16 3.42 17.36 9.06
N ASP A 17 3.69 17.19 7.77
CA ASP A 17 2.84 16.40 6.86
C ASP A 17 2.69 14.96 7.34
N THR A 18 3.77 14.37 7.86
CA THR A 18 3.76 13.02 8.44
C THR A 18 2.81 12.91 9.63
N LEU A 19 2.72 13.93 10.48
CA LEU A 19 1.77 13.96 11.60
C LEU A 19 0.32 14.13 11.13
N LEU A 20 0.11 14.67 9.93
CA LEU A 20 -1.21 14.87 9.32
C LEU A 20 -1.69 13.68 8.49
N TYR A 21 -0.90 12.61 8.35
CA TYR A 21 -1.29 11.39 7.64
C TYR A 21 -2.66 10.80 8.03
N PRO A 22 -3.13 10.85 9.30
CA PRO A 22 -4.50 10.42 9.63
C PRO A 22 -5.62 11.20 8.93
N PHE A 23 -5.32 12.38 8.38
CA PHE A 23 -6.26 13.24 7.66
C PHE A 23 -5.98 13.31 6.15
N ASP A 24 -4.94 12.62 5.67
CA ASP A 24 -4.57 12.58 4.26
C ASP A 24 -5.05 11.26 3.61
N PRO A 25 -5.99 11.30 2.65
CA PRO A 25 -6.47 10.10 1.97
C PRO A 25 -5.42 9.39 1.12
N GLY A 26 -4.29 10.03 0.82
CA GLY A 26 -3.11 9.42 0.21
C GLY A 26 -2.36 8.46 1.13
N ASN A 27 -2.65 8.49 2.43
CA ASN A 27 -1.97 7.67 3.43
C ASN A 27 -2.87 6.56 3.97
N ARG A 28 -2.26 5.39 4.20
CA ARG A 28 -2.96 4.15 4.63
C ARG A 28 -3.62 4.28 6.01
N ILE A 29 -3.08 5.16 6.86
CA ILE A 29 -3.59 5.44 8.21
C ILE A 29 -4.66 6.54 8.23
N PHE A 30 -5.15 6.95 7.07
CA PHE A 30 -6.27 7.87 6.96
C PHE A 30 -7.49 7.38 7.76
N VAL A 31 -8.13 8.30 8.48
CA VAL A 31 -9.18 8.00 9.46
C VAL A 31 -10.35 7.21 8.86
N LEU A 32 -10.75 7.46 7.62
CA LEU A 32 -11.83 6.70 6.98
C LEU A 32 -11.41 5.25 6.68
N TYR A 33 -10.16 4.99 6.32
CA TYR A 33 -9.64 3.63 6.11
C TYR A 33 -9.54 2.87 7.43
N LEU A 34 -9.16 3.55 8.52
CA LEU A 34 -9.15 2.95 9.86
C LEU A 34 -10.58 2.66 10.35
N ALA A 35 -11.52 3.60 10.17
CA ALA A 35 -12.92 3.44 10.55
C ALA A 35 -13.59 2.26 9.82
N THR A 36 -13.41 2.16 8.51
CA THR A 36 -13.91 1.02 7.72
C THR A 36 -13.27 -0.31 8.14
N SER A 37 -11.98 -0.30 8.47
CA SER A 37 -11.30 -1.49 9.02
C SER A 37 -11.83 -1.90 10.39
N ILE A 38 -12.18 -0.94 11.26
CA ILE A 38 -12.83 -1.23 12.56
C ILE A 38 -14.22 -1.84 12.37
N VAL A 39 -15.01 -1.35 11.40
CA VAL A 39 -16.32 -1.92 11.05
C VAL A 39 -16.17 -3.37 10.57
N LEU A 40 -15.19 -3.63 9.70
CA LEU A 40 -14.89 -4.99 9.24
C LEU A 40 -14.39 -5.89 10.36
N ALA A 41 -13.56 -5.37 11.27
CA ALA A 41 -13.12 -6.09 12.46
C ALA A 41 -14.28 -6.42 13.40
N PHE A 42 -15.25 -5.51 13.55
CA PHE A 42 -16.47 -5.74 14.33
C PHE A 42 -17.34 -6.84 13.71
N TYR A 43 -17.45 -6.87 12.38
CA TYR A 43 -18.11 -7.97 11.67
C TYR A 43 -17.43 -9.32 11.94
N VAL A 44 -16.10 -9.39 11.85
CA VAL A 44 -15.31 -10.60 12.16
C VAL A 44 -15.51 -11.02 13.61
N TYR A 45 -15.44 -10.06 14.54
CA TYR A 45 -15.69 -10.28 15.96
C TYR A 45 -17.07 -10.92 16.21
N ASN A 46 -18.14 -10.38 15.63
CA ASN A 46 -19.49 -10.93 15.81
C ASN A 46 -19.64 -12.35 15.22
N ARG A 47 -18.93 -12.66 14.13
CA ARG A 47 -18.98 -14.00 13.51
C ARG A 47 -18.16 -15.04 14.26
N ILE A 48 -17.00 -14.67 14.80
CA ILE A 48 -16.10 -15.59 15.52
C ILE A 48 -16.54 -15.74 16.98
N ASN A 49 -16.86 -14.64 17.65
CA ASN A 49 -17.15 -14.63 19.08
C ASN A 49 -18.51 -15.23 19.40
N LYS A 50 -19.52 -15.08 18.52
CA LYS A 50 -20.78 -15.83 18.66
C LYS A 50 -20.51 -17.34 18.74
N ASN A 51 -19.64 -17.86 17.88
CA ASN A 51 -19.29 -19.29 17.85
C ASN A 51 -18.33 -19.73 18.99
N ARG A 52 -17.50 -18.82 19.53
CA ARG A 52 -16.55 -19.13 20.63
C ARG A 52 -17.15 -18.94 22.02
N ALA A 53 -17.91 -17.87 22.24
CA ALA A 53 -18.61 -17.61 23.50
C ALA A 53 -19.66 -18.70 23.79
N GLU A 54 -20.38 -19.17 22.76
CA GLU A 54 -21.27 -20.34 22.85
C GLU A 54 -20.54 -21.63 23.28
N LYS A 55 -19.23 -21.75 22.98
CA LYS A 55 -18.43 -22.96 23.26
C LYS A 55 -17.59 -22.91 24.53
N GLN A 56 -17.23 -21.73 25.03
CA GLN A 56 -16.25 -21.58 26.12
C GLN A 56 -16.77 -20.81 27.34
N GLY A 57 -18.03 -20.35 27.36
CA GLY A 57 -18.67 -19.78 28.55
C GLY A 57 -18.04 -18.48 29.07
N GLY A 58 -17.17 -17.84 28.29
CA GLY A 58 -16.50 -16.59 28.65
C GLY A 58 -16.85 -15.45 27.69
N GLU A 59 -16.95 -14.23 28.23
CA GLU A 59 -17.19 -13.01 27.44
C GLU A 59 -15.86 -12.33 27.08
N THR A 60 -15.65 -12.06 25.79
CA THR A 60 -14.57 -11.18 25.32
C THR A 60 -15.20 -9.91 24.76
N SER A 61 -14.75 -8.72 25.18
CA SER A 61 -15.28 -7.46 24.66
C SER A 61 -14.65 -7.12 23.30
N PHE A 62 -15.35 -6.36 22.46
CA PHE A 62 -14.81 -5.92 21.16
C PHE A 62 -13.49 -5.14 21.31
N LEU A 63 -13.35 -4.32 22.36
CA LEU A 63 -12.10 -3.61 22.64
C LEU A 63 -10.94 -4.56 22.95
N ARG A 64 -11.18 -5.63 23.72
CA ARG A 64 -10.15 -6.66 23.99
C ARG A 64 -9.82 -7.48 22.75
N PHE A 65 -10.78 -7.67 21.85
CA PHE A 65 -10.55 -8.28 20.54
C PHE A 65 -9.70 -7.39 19.63
N LEU A 66 -9.92 -6.08 19.63
CA LEU A 66 -9.18 -5.14 18.79
C LEU A 66 -7.78 -4.83 19.34
N PHE A 67 -7.63 -4.77 20.67
CA PHE A 67 -6.37 -4.48 21.35
C PHE A 67 -5.96 -5.59 22.33
N PRO A 68 -5.68 -6.82 21.84
CA PRO A 68 -5.27 -7.90 22.72
C PRO A 68 -3.85 -7.64 23.26
N ALA A 69 -3.67 -7.84 24.57
CA ALA A 69 -2.37 -7.68 25.23
C ALA A 69 -1.30 -8.60 24.63
N SER A 70 -1.69 -9.78 24.13
CA SER A 70 -0.80 -10.72 23.44
C SER A 70 -0.17 -10.16 22.15
N VAL A 71 -0.70 -9.06 21.60
CA VAL A 71 -0.12 -8.35 20.45
C VAL A 71 0.54 -7.07 20.93
N TRP A 72 -0.22 -6.17 21.55
CA TRP A 72 0.20 -4.79 21.81
C TRP A 72 1.18 -4.63 22.98
N SER A 73 1.30 -5.62 23.86
CA SER A 73 2.27 -5.60 24.97
C SER A 73 3.60 -6.25 24.62
N THR A 74 3.79 -6.72 23.38
CA THR A 74 5.02 -7.39 22.95
C THR A 74 6.10 -6.40 22.50
N PRO A 75 7.40 -6.71 22.71
CA PRO A 75 8.49 -5.89 22.17
C PRO A 75 8.43 -5.72 20.65
N SER A 76 8.00 -6.76 19.91
CA SER A 76 7.84 -6.69 18.46
C SER A 76 6.86 -5.60 18.04
N ALA A 77 5.70 -5.46 18.71
CA ALA A 77 4.74 -4.43 18.36
C ALA A 77 5.30 -3.00 18.52
N TRP A 78 6.08 -2.77 19.58
CA TRP A 78 6.71 -1.47 19.81
C TRP A 78 7.87 -1.18 18.87
N LEU A 79 8.53 -2.22 18.35
CA LEU A 79 9.53 -2.07 17.30
C LEU A 79 8.88 -1.54 16.00
N ASP A 80 7.66 -1.98 15.66
CA ASP A 80 6.94 -1.49 14.48
C ASP A 80 6.62 -0.01 14.56
N ILE A 81 6.25 0.46 15.75
CA ILE A 81 6.02 1.89 16.00
C ILE A 81 7.30 2.70 15.77
N ARG A 82 8.46 2.20 16.22
CA ARG A 82 9.75 2.86 15.98
C ARG A 82 10.12 2.86 14.50
N TYR A 83 9.91 1.73 13.81
CA TYR A 83 10.11 1.61 12.37
C TYR A 83 9.23 2.59 11.61
N PHE A 84 7.97 2.76 12.01
CA PHE A 84 7.07 3.75 11.45
C PHE A 84 7.67 5.15 11.54
N PHE A 85 8.02 5.65 12.71
CA PHE A 85 8.57 7.00 12.83
C PHE A 85 9.89 7.18 12.08
N PHE A 86 10.79 6.19 12.14
CA PHE A 86 12.05 6.22 11.39
C PHE A 86 11.81 6.28 9.88
N HIS A 87 10.97 5.40 9.33
CA HIS A 87 10.70 5.34 7.89
C HIS A 87 9.90 6.53 7.40
N GLN A 88 8.87 6.96 8.14
CA GLN A 88 8.05 8.08 7.72
C GLN A 88 8.82 9.40 7.78
N LEU A 89 9.58 9.67 8.85
CA LEU A 89 10.27 10.94 8.99
C LEU A 89 11.58 11.01 8.20
N ILE A 90 12.39 9.95 8.24
CA ILE A 90 13.73 9.96 7.65
C ILE A 90 13.71 9.27 6.28
N GLY A 91 13.25 8.01 6.23
CA GLY A 91 13.30 7.20 5.01
C GLY A 91 12.57 7.84 3.83
N LYS A 92 11.30 8.22 4.02
CA LYS A 92 10.51 8.88 2.97
C LYS A 92 11.06 10.25 2.59
N PHE A 93 11.57 11.02 3.55
CA PHE A 93 12.18 12.33 3.28
C PHE A 93 13.36 12.20 2.32
N LEU A 94 14.27 11.26 2.59
CA LEU A 94 15.44 10.99 1.74
C LEU A 94 15.07 10.44 0.35
N MET A 95 13.86 9.89 0.20
CA MET A 95 13.34 9.31 -1.06
C MET A 95 12.18 10.12 -1.64
N LEU A 96 12.06 11.40 -1.29
CA LEU A 96 11.05 12.29 -1.86
C LEU A 96 11.28 12.44 -3.37
N GLY A 97 10.18 12.49 -4.13
CA GLY A 97 10.22 12.68 -5.58
C GLY A 97 10.72 11.48 -6.39
N LEU A 98 11.26 10.42 -5.78
CA LEU A 98 11.93 9.34 -6.53
C LEU A 98 10.98 8.59 -7.48
N THR A 99 9.75 8.33 -7.06
CA THR A 99 8.73 7.69 -7.91
C THR A 99 8.39 8.58 -9.11
N ALA A 100 8.20 9.89 -8.88
CA ALA A 100 7.93 10.84 -9.95
C ALA A 100 9.12 10.99 -10.91
N TRP A 101 10.34 11.02 -10.36
CA TRP A 101 11.57 11.05 -11.15
C TRP A 101 11.68 9.82 -12.06
N ALA A 102 11.51 8.62 -11.52
CA ALA A 102 11.56 7.39 -12.32
C ALA A 102 10.45 7.38 -13.40
N ALA A 103 9.24 7.83 -13.05
CA ALA A 103 8.15 7.95 -14.00
C ALA A 103 8.46 8.91 -15.15
N VAL A 104 8.98 10.11 -14.87
CA VAL A 104 9.32 11.10 -15.88
C VAL A 104 10.46 10.62 -16.79
N ILE A 105 11.48 9.97 -16.23
CA ILE A 105 12.59 9.42 -17.02
C ILE A 105 12.10 8.34 -17.99
N VAL A 106 11.32 7.37 -17.50
CA VAL A 106 10.80 6.29 -18.35
C VAL A 106 9.77 6.83 -19.35
N PHE A 107 8.92 7.77 -18.95
CA PHE A 107 8.01 8.47 -19.86
C PHE A 107 8.77 9.13 -21.02
N GLY A 108 9.81 9.90 -20.71
CA GLY A 108 10.64 10.57 -21.72
C GLY A 108 11.31 9.56 -22.66
N TYR A 109 11.80 8.44 -22.13
CA TYR A 109 12.36 7.37 -22.96
C TYR A 109 11.33 6.76 -23.92
N VAL A 110 10.13 6.41 -23.41
CA VAL A 110 9.06 5.78 -24.20
C VAL A 110 8.49 6.72 -25.27
N THR A 111 8.47 8.02 -25.02
CA THR A 111 7.91 9.04 -25.93
C THR A 111 8.94 9.65 -26.88
N GLY A 112 10.22 9.25 -26.79
CA GLY A 112 11.28 9.84 -27.61
C GLY A 112 11.68 11.26 -27.21
N GLY A 113 11.51 11.62 -25.94
CA GLY A 113 11.98 12.89 -25.36
C GLY A 113 10.89 13.94 -25.11
N VAL A 114 9.61 13.57 -25.09
CA VAL A 114 8.54 14.52 -24.78
C VAL A 114 8.68 14.99 -23.34
N ASN A 115 8.60 16.31 -23.15
CA ASN A 115 8.63 16.93 -21.84
C ASN A 115 7.29 16.71 -21.13
N PHE A 116 7.30 15.93 -20.04
CA PHE A 116 6.12 15.65 -19.22
C PHE A 116 5.43 16.92 -18.70
N ALA A 117 6.18 17.98 -18.42
CA ALA A 117 5.63 19.25 -17.95
C ALA A 117 4.93 20.08 -19.05
N ALA A 118 5.08 19.70 -20.32
CA ALA A 118 4.51 20.39 -21.47
C ALA A 118 3.40 19.58 -22.15
N LEU A 119 2.81 18.60 -21.45
CA LEU A 119 1.74 17.79 -21.99
C LEU A 119 0.46 18.64 -22.19
N PRO A 120 -0.28 18.38 -23.29
CA PRO A 120 -1.56 19.05 -23.50
C PRO A 120 -2.57 18.57 -22.46
N ASP A 121 -3.55 19.44 -22.16
CA ASP A 121 -4.70 19.05 -21.36
C ASP A 121 -5.45 17.87 -22.02
N PRO A 122 -6.13 17.02 -21.23
CA PRO A 122 -6.93 15.95 -21.78
C PRO A 122 -7.95 16.45 -22.79
N VAL A 123 -7.99 15.84 -23.97
CA VAL A 123 -8.90 16.24 -25.04
C VAL A 123 -10.35 15.95 -24.63
N GLU A 124 -11.24 16.92 -24.82
CA GLU A 124 -12.69 16.72 -24.68
C GLU A 124 -13.20 15.70 -25.70
N ASN A 125 -13.33 14.45 -25.27
CA ASN A 125 -13.76 13.34 -26.14
C ASN A 125 -15.27 13.09 -26.08
N GLY A 126 -16.06 14.03 -25.56
CA GLY A 126 -17.43 13.78 -25.11
C GLY A 126 -17.46 12.89 -23.86
N VAL A 127 -18.52 13.01 -23.05
CA VAL A 127 -18.57 12.42 -21.70
C VAL A 127 -18.36 10.90 -21.72
N ALA A 128 -19.06 10.17 -22.57
CA ALA A 128 -19.02 8.70 -22.59
C ALA A 128 -17.63 8.14 -22.97
N LYS A 129 -17.02 8.65 -24.04
CA LYS A 129 -15.69 8.20 -24.50
C LYS A 129 -14.59 8.66 -23.54
N GLY A 130 -14.70 9.87 -22.98
CA GLY A 130 -13.77 10.35 -21.95
C GLY A 130 -13.76 9.45 -20.71
N VAL A 131 -14.95 9.08 -20.20
CA VAL A 131 -15.08 8.15 -19.07
C VAL A 131 -14.53 6.77 -19.41
N LEU A 132 -14.83 6.24 -20.60
CA LEU A 132 -14.31 4.92 -21.01
C LEU A 132 -12.77 4.90 -21.05
N LEU A 133 -12.14 5.90 -21.67
CA LEU A 133 -10.68 5.99 -21.74
C LEU A 133 -10.04 6.19 -20.37
N ALA A 134 -10.65 7.00 -19.50
CA ALA A 134 -10.21 7.20 -18.13
C ALA A 134 -10.23 5.89 -17.31
N VAL A 135 -11.31 5.11 -17.45
CA VAL A 135 -11.46 3.81 -16.78
C VAL A 135 -10.43 2.81 -17.31
N ILE A 136 -10.28 2.69 -18.64
CA ILE A 136 -9.28 1.81 -19.25
C ILE A 136 -7.87 2.19 -18.78
N TYR A 137 -7.52 3.46 -18.83
CA TYR A 137 -6.20 3.95 -18.40
C TYR A 137 -5.94 3.65 -16.93
N MET A 138 -6.92 3.87 -16.05
CA MET A 138 -6.82 3.51 -14.63
C MET A 138 -6.59 2.01 -14.43
N PHE A 139 -7.36 1.13 -15.10
CA PHE A 139 -7.21 -0.32 -14.97
C PHE A 139 -5.86 -0.81 -15.51
N VAL A 140 -5.42 -0.33 -16.67
CA VAL A 140 -4.11 -0.69 -17.24
C VAL A 140 -3.00 -0.22 -16.32
N THR A 141 -3.06 1.02 -15.82
CA THR A 141 -2.08 1.55 -14.86
C THR A 141 -2.03 0.69 -13.61
N LEU A 142 -3.19 0.36 -13.02
CA LEU A 142 -3.27 -0.49 -11.84
C LEU A 142 -2.66 -1.86 -12.10
N MET A 143 -3.05 -2.54 -13.18
CA MET A 143 -2.57 -3.90 -13.47
C MET A 143 -1.06 -3.95 -13.72
N VAL A 144 -0.50 -2.98 -14.44
CA VAL A 144 0.95 -2.94 -14.71
C VAL A 144 1.73 -2.63 -13.43
N VAL A 145 1.30 -1.64 -12.65
CA VAL A 145 1.98 -1.26 -11.40
C VAL A 145 1.87 -2.39 -10.36
N ASP A 146 0.70 -3.01 -10.22
CA ASP A 146 0.48 -4.15 -9.34
C ASP A 146 1.31 -5.37 -9.77
N PHE A 147 1.36 -5.68 -11.06
CA PHE A 147 2.21 -6.75 -11.58
C PHE A 147 3.69 -6.52 -11.29
N ILE A 148 4.20 -5.29 -11.48
CA ILE A 148 5.58 -4.95 -11.15
C ILE A 148 5.83 -5.08 -9.65
N ALA A 149 4.91 -4.61 -8.80
CA ALA A 149 5.00 -4.79 -7.36
C ALA A 149 5.04 -6.28 -6.99
N TYR A 150 4.16 -7.10 -7.57
CA TYR A 150 4.14 -8.56 -7.39
C TYR A 150 5.46 -9.21 -7.80
N VAL A 151 6.03 -8.84 -8.96
CA VAL A 151 7.32 -9.39 -9.43
C VAL A 151 8.45 -9.03 -8.46
N ILE A 152 8.51 -7.78 -7.99
CA ILE A 152 9.50 -7.37 -6.98
C ILE A 152 9.36 -8.25 -5.74
N HIS A 153 8.13 -8.40 -5.24
CA HIS A 153 7.86 -9.18 -4.05
C HIS A 153 8.22 -10.66 -4.22
N TYR A 154 7.83 -11.26 -5.34
CA TYR A 154 8.22 -12.62 -5.70
C TYR A 154 9.74 -12.78 -5.71
N LEU A 155 10.47 -11.86 -6.35
CA LEU A 155 11.93 -11.89 -6.39
C LEU A 155 12.56 -11.69 -5.01
N GLN A 156 11.96 -10.86 -4.15
CA GLN A 156 12.37 -10.70 -2.75
C GLN A 156 12.31 -12.01 -1.95
N HIS A 157 11.38 -12.90 -2.27
CA HIS A 157 11.32 -14.24 -1.68
C HIS A 157 12.23 -15.26 -2.34
N LYS A 158 12.50 -15.13 -3.65
CA LYS A 158 13.20 -16.16 -4.42
C LYS A 158 14.69 -15.91 -4.64
N VAL A 159 15.14 -14.67 -4.54
CA VAL A 159 16.54 -14.28 -4.73
C VAL A 159 17.19 -14.08 -3.35
N PRO A 160 18.20 -14.87 -2.96
CA PRO A 160 18.79 -14.80 -1.61
C PRO A 160 19.26 -13.39 -1.21
N LEU A 161 19.86 -12.65 -2.14
CA LEU A 161 20.30 -11.27 -1.86
C LEU A 161 19.13 -10.34 -1.54
N LEU A 162 18.01 -10.45 -2.26
CA LEU A 162 16.84 -9.60 -2.03
C LEU A 162 16.11 -9.99 -0.73
N TRP A 163 16.13 -11.29 -0.40
CA TRP A 163 15.59 -11.80 0.85
C TRP A 163 16.28 -11.21 2.08
N GLU A 164 17.60 -10.96 2.01
CA GLU A 164 18.33 -10.36 3.15
C GLU A 164 17.77 -9.01 3.58
N PHE A 165 17.17 -8.26 2.65
CA PHE A 165 16.44 -7.02 2.95
C PHE A 165 15.00 -7.32 3.35
N HIS A 166 14.31 -8.15 2.56
CA HIS A 166 12.89 -8.40 2.73
C HIS A 166 12.54 -9.17 4.01
N LYS A 167 13.44 -9.98 4.55
CA LYS A 167 13.25 -10.67 5.84
C LYS A 167 13.01 -9.72 7.01
N VAL A 168 13.40 -8.44 6.90
CA VAL A 168 13.03 -7.40 7.88
C VAL A 168 11.52 -7.27 7.96
N HIS A 169 10.82 -7.30 6.82
CA HIS A 169 9.35 -7.30 6.76
C HIS A 169 8.75 -8.54 7.40
N HIS A 170 9.34 -9.72 7.15
CA HIS A 170 8.89 -11.00 7.70
C HIS A 170 9.33 -11.29 9.14
N SER A 171 10.13 -10.41 9.77
CA SER A 171 10.65 -10.61 11.13
C SER A 171 9.63 -10.37 12.24
N LEU A 172 8.37 -10.12 11.90
CA LEU A 172 7.29 -9.78 12.81
C LEU A 172 6.88 -11.01 13.64
N GLU A 173 6.95 -10.92 14.97
CA GLU A 173 6.44 -11.97 15.87
C GLU A 173 4.92 -11.86 16.09
N VAL A 174 4.38 -10.65 15.94
CA VAL A 174 2.95 -10.33 16.00
C VAL A 174 2.61 -9.30 14.92
N MET A 175 1.36 -9.27 14.49
CA MET A 175 0.88 -8.35 13.45
C MET A 175 -0.19 -7.42 13.98
N HIS A 176 -0.03 -6.12 13.72
CA HIS A 176 -1.01 -5.06 13.88
C HIS A 176 -0.85 -4.04 12.74
N PRO A 177 -1.82 -3.15 12.44
CA PRO A 177 -1.79 -2.36 11.20
C PRO A 177 -0.50 -1.55 10.93
N VAL A 178 0.27 -1.21 11.97
CA VAL A 178 1.55 -0.51 11.84
C VAL A 178 2.70 -1.44 11.41
N SER A 179 2.59 -2.75 11.60
CA SER A 179 3.55 -3.76 11.15
C SER A 179 3.84 -3.68 9.66
N ASN A 180 2.91 -3.17 8.85
CA ASN A 180 3.15 -2.87 7.44
C ASN A 180 4.37 -1.96 7.20
N PHE A 181 4.73 -1.11 8.15
CA PHE A 181 5.82 -0.14 8.02
C PHE A 181 7.17 -0.66 8.55
N ARG A 182 7.22 -1.92 9.02
CA ARG A 182 8.49 -2.61 9.23
C ARG A 182 9.01 -3.07 7.88
N GLU A 183 9.79 -2.22 7.24
CA GLU A 183 10.37 -2.45 5.92
C GLU A 183 11.86 -2.13 5.96
N HIS A 184 12.64 -2.66 5.01
CA HIS A 184 14.01 -2.23 4.81
C HIS A 184 14.04 -1.02 3.84
N PRO A 185 14.92 -0.01 4.02
CA PRO A 185 15.02 1.12 3.08
C PRO A 185 15.34 0.71 1.63
N VAL A 186 16.07 -0.38 1.42
CA VAL A 186 16.34 -0.91 0.07
C VAL A 186 15.07 -1.40 -0.60
N ASP A 187 14.15 -2.04 0.14
CA ASP A 187 12.86 -2.44 -0.41
C ASP A 187 12.09 -1.19 -0.88
N ASN A 188 12.01 -0.18 -0.02
CA ASN A 188 11.38 1.10 -0.33
C ASN A 188 11.96 1.76 -1.58
N LEU A 189 13.29 1.74 -1.73
CA LEU A 189 13.99 2.25 -2.90
C LEU A 189 13.59 1.50 -4.18
N VAL A 190 13.62 0.16 -4.13
CA VAL A 190 13.25 -0.71 -5.25
C VAL A 190 11.79 -0.47 -5.65
N TYR A 191 10.84 -0.50 -4.72
CA TYR A 191 9.44 -0.24 -5.04
C TYR A 191 9.24 1.14 -5.67
N LYS A 192 9.83 2.20 -5.10
CA LYS A 192 9.68 3.57 -5.65
C LYS A 192 10.19 3.70 -7.08
N LEU A 193 11.36 3.12 -7.37
CA LEU A 193 11.98 3.17 -8.70
C LEU A 193 11.18 2.37 -9.73
N PHE A 194 10.87 1.12 -9.44
CA PHE A 194 10.27 0.22 -10.41
C PHE A 194 8.78 0.49 -10.62
N THR A 195 8.03 0.84 -9.57
CA THR A 195 6.63 1.29 -9.74
C THR A 195 6.57 2.66 -10.42
N GLY A 196 7.51 3.57 -10.12
CA GLY A 196 7.65 4.83 -10.86
C GLY A 196 7.91 4.61 -12.34
N ALA A 197 8.86 3.75 -12.68
CA ALA A 197 9.12 3.34 -14.06
C ALA A 197 7.88 2.73 -14.74
N ALA A 198 7.12 1.90 -14.02
CA ALA A 198 5.87 1.34 -14.52
C ALA A 198 4.82 2.42 -14.82
N TYR A 199 4.65 3.42 -13.95
CA TYR A 199 3.80 4.58 -14.23
C TYR A 199 4.26 5.34 -15.47
N GLY A 200 5.57 5.60 -15.59
CA GLY A 200 6.16 6.26 -16.76
C GLY A 200 5.93 5.50 -18.06
N MET A 201 6.05 4.18 -18.02
CA MET A 201 5.79 3.29 -19.16
C MET A 201 4.34 3.37 -19.62
N VAL A 202 3.38 3.25 -18.69
CA VAL A 202 1.95 3.32 -19.02
C VAL A 202 1.55 4.70 -19.50
N ALA A 203 2.03 5.77 -18.85
CA ALA A 203 1.78 7.14 -19.28
C ALA A 203 2.39 7.41 -20.67
N GLY A 204 3.62 6.99 -20.93
CA GLY A 204 4.27 7.17 -22.22
C GLY A 204 3.56 6.41 -23.34
N GLY A 205 3.14 5.17 -23.07
CA GLY A 205 2.33 4.39 -24.00
C GLY A 205 0.98 5.04 -24.29
N ALA A 206 0.29 5.52 -23.26
CA ALA A 206 -0.98 6.24 -23.43
C ALA A 206 -0.78 7.51 -24.27
N TYR A 207 0.26 8.30 -24.01
CA TYR A 207 0.58 9.48 -24.80
C TYR A 207 0.87 9.15 -26.27
N ASN A 208 1.67 8.12 -26.55
CA ASN A 208 1.96 7.72 -27.94
C ASN A 208 0.71 7.26 -28.71
N VAL A 209 -0.30 6.71 -28.02
CA VAL A 209 -1.55 6.24 -28.63
C VAL A 209 -2.57 7.36 -28.78
N PHE A 210 -2.73 8.21 -27.76
CA PHE A 210 -3.82 9.20 -27.69
C PHE A 210 -3.38 10.63 -27.96
N GLY A 211 -2.09 10.94 -27.88
CA GLY A 211 -1.53 12.29 -27.95
C GLY A 211 -1.68 13.12 -26.67
N TYR A 212 -2.28 12.54 -25.61
CA TYR A 212 -2.50 13.14 -24.30
C TYR A 212 -2.61 12.03 -23.24
N LEU A 213 -2.66 12.40 -21.95
CA LEU A 213 -2.89 11.45 -20.86
C LEU A 213 -4.36 11.46 -20.43
N PRO A 214 -5.09 10.33 -20.53
CA PRO A 214 -6.42 10.23 -19.94
C PRO A 214 -6.40 10.47 -18.43
N ASN A 215 -7.44 11.11 -17.90
CA ASN A 215 -7.59 11.31 -16.46
C ASN A 215 -7.77 9.97 -15.74
N ILE A 216 -7.15 9.80 -14.57
CA ILE A 216 -7.44 8.68 -13.67
C ILE A 216 -8.62 9.11 -12.78
N PRO A 217 -9.76 8.38 -12.77
CA PRO A 217 -10.86 8.66 -11.86
C PRO A 217 -10.36 8.69 -10.40
N SER A 218 -10.69 9.76 -9.69
CA SER A 218 -10.26 9.98 -8.31
C SER A 218 -11.45 10.25 -7.40
N LEU A 219 -11.28 9.94 -6.12
CA LEU A 219 -12.20 10.27 -5.05
C LEU A 219 -11.39 10.95 -3.95
N ILE A 220 -11.88 12.10 -3.46
CA ILE A 220 -11.23 12.91 -2.41
C ILE A 220 -9.72 13.17 -2.63
N GLY A 221 -9.29 13.30 -3.89
CA GLY A 221 -7.89 13.60 -4.24
C GLY A 221 -6.98 12.38 -4.45
N VAL A 222 -7.50 11.15 -4.36
CA VAL A 222 -6.72 9.92 -4.61
C VAL A 222 -7.38 9.03 -5.67
N PRO A 223 -6.62 8.17 -6.39
CA PRO A 223 -7.20 7.25 -7.37
C PRO A 223 -8.32 6.39 -6.79
N LEU A 224 -9.43 6.26 -7.51
CA LEU A 224 -10.66 5.62 -7.03
C LEU A 224 -10.41 4.18 -6.54
N LEU A 225 -9.65 3.38 -7.30
CA LEU A 225 -9.37 1.99 -6.93
C LEU A 225 -8.41 1.89 -5.74
N MET A 226 -7.47 2.83 -5.59
CA MET A 226 -6.63 2.92 -4.38
C MET A 226 -7.48 3.21 -3.15
N PHE A 227 -8.40 4.17 -3.24
CA PHE A 227 -9.33 4.49 -2.15
C PHE A 227 -10.18 3.27 -1.79
N ALA A 228 -10.80 2.63 -2.79
CA ALA A 228 -11.64 1.46 -2.60
C ALA A 228 -10.88 0.31 -1.94
N PHE A 229 -9.67 0.01 -2.40
CA PHE A 229 -8.84 -1.04 -1.83
C PHE A 229 -8.49 -0.77 -0.36
N ASN A 230 -8.08 0.46 -0.03
CA ASN A 230 -7.78 0.83 1.36
C ASN A 230 -9.02 0.79 2.27
N ALA A 231 -10.18 1.17 1.75
CA ALA A 231 -11.45 1.14 2.48
C ALA A 231 -11.98 -0.29 2.72
N VAL A 232 -11.65 -1.27 1.87
CA VAL A 232 -12.14 -2.65 1.98
C VAL A 232 -11.14 -3.53 2.78
N GLY A 233 -10.66 -2.99 3.90
CA GLY A 233 -9.94 -3.78 4.91
C GLY A 233 -8.45 -4.01 4.63
N TYR A 234 -7.82 -3.19 3.79
CA TYR A 234 -6.38 -3.29 3.53
C TYR A 234 -5.53 -3.22 4.80
N ASN A 235 -5.89 -2.37 5.77
CA ASN A 235 -5.21 -2.26 7.06
C ASN A 235 -5.31 -3.54 7.92
N LEU A 236 -6.23 -4.45 7.60
CA LEU A 236 -6.39 -5.69 8.36
C LEU A 236 -5.44 -6.80 7.91
N ARG A 237 -4.74 -6.67 6.78
CA ARG A 237 -3.86 -7.74 6.24
C ARG A 237 -2.54 -7.90 6.99
N HIS A 238 -2.16 -6.89 7.76
CA HIS A 238 -1.05 -6.91 8.71
C HIS A 238 -1.60 -6.84 10.13
N SER A 239 -2.73 -7.48 10.43
CA SER A 239 -3.31 -7.43 11.78
C SER A 239 -3.60 -8.82 12.31
N HIS A 240 -3.83 -8.95 13.61
CA HIS A 240 -4.31 -10.22 14.17
C HIS A 240 -5.77 -10.54 13.78
N VAL A 241 -6.47 -9.63 13.08
CA VAL A 241 -7.86 -9.81 12.65
C VAL A 241 -7.92 -10.61 11.35
N TRP A 242 -8.27 -11.89 11.47
CA TRP A 242 -8.37 -12.80 10.33
C TRP A 242 -9.61 -12.54 9.44
N LEU A 243 -9.52 -11.58 8.52
CA LEU A 243 -10.55 -11.30 7.52
C LEU A 243 -10.29 -12.09 6.23
N ARG A 244 -11.17 -13.05 5.94
CA ARG A 244 -11.17 -13.87 4.71
C ARG A 244 -12.48 -13.67 3.93
N TRP A 245 -12.39 -13.54 2.60
CA TRP A 245 -13.58 -13.48 1.75
C TRP A 245 -14.39 -14.79 1.78
N PRO A 246 -15.73 -14.73 1.71
CA PRO A 246 -16.57 -15.91 1.83
C PRO A 246 -16.49 -16.82 0.60
N GLY A 247 -16.51 -18.14 0.84
CA GLY A 247 -16.66 -19.15 -0.20
C GLY A 247 -15.56 -19.11 -1.26
N ARG A 248 -15.96 -19.18 -2.53
CA ARG A 248 -15.02 -19.20 -3.67
C ARG A 248 -14.37 -17.85 -3.95
N TRP A 249 -14.90 -16.75 -3.40
CA TRP A 249 -14.31 -15.42 -3.61
C TRP A 249 -12.92 -15.30 -3.03
N SER A 250 -12.58 -16.06 -1.97
CA SER A 250 -11.19 -16.10 -1.47
C SER A 250 -10.22 -16.77 -2.43
N MET A 251 -10.68 -17.45 -3.48
CA MET A 251 -9.79 -18.01 -4.51
C MET A 251 -9.60 -17.07 -5.71
N VAL A 252 -10.46 -16.04 -5.82
CA VAL A 252 -10.46 -15.11 -6.95
C VAL A 252 -9.85 -13.77 -6.56
N PHE A 253 -10.16 -13.28 -5.35
CA PHE A 253 -9.68 -11.98 -4.87
C PHE A 253 -8.79 -12.15 -3.63
N PRO A 254 -7.67 -11.40 -3.54
CA PRO A 254 -6.85 -11.39 -2.35
C PRO A 254 -7.65 -10.81 -1.19
N SER A 255 -7.57 -11.47 -0.05
CA SER A 255 -8.18 -11.05 1.21
C SER A 255 -7.08 -10.83 2.25
N PRO A 256 -7.32 -10.04 3.31
CA PRO A 256 -6.34 -9.85 4.38
C PRO A 256 -5.71 -11.15 4.91
N ALA A 257 -6.51 -12.21 5.07
CA ALA A 257 -6.05 -13.53 5.47
C ALA A 257 -4.94 -14.14 4.58
N HIS A 258 -4.89 -13.84 3.29
CA HIS A 258 -3.84 -14.38 2.40
C HIS A 258 -2.46 -13.85 2.78
N HIS A 259 -2.38 -12.58 3.18
CA HIS A 259 -1.14 -11.97 3.62
C HIS A 259 -0.69 -12.52 4.99
N HIS A 260 -1.62 -12.89 5.87
CA HIS A 260 -1.27 -13.61 7.10
C HIS A 260 -0.67 -14.99 6.83
N VAL A 261 -1.21 -15.73 5.84
CA VAL A 261 -0.62 -17.01 5.41
C VAL A 261 0.79 -16.77 4.86
N HIS A 262 0.96 -15.75 4.04
CA HIS A 262 2.26 -15.37 3.48
C HIS A 262 3.31 -15.05 4.56
N HIS A 263 2.93 -14.38 5.66
CA HIS A 263 3.80 -14.12 6.81
C HIS A 263 3.99 -15.31 7.76
N SER A 264 3.33 -16.43 7.50
CA SER A 264 3.35 -17.58 8.40
C SER A 264 4.65 -18.37 8.26
N CYS A 265 5.18 -18.83 9.41
CA CYS A 265 6.30 -19.76 9.47
C CYS A 265 5.90 -21.24 9.36
N HIS A 266 4.61 -21.54 9.17
CA HIS A 266 4.16 -22.92 9.02
C HIS A 266 4.68 -23.52 7.70
N PRO A 267 5.23 -24.75 7.66
CA PRO A 267 5.83 -25.33 6.46
C PRO A 267 4.93 -25.28 5.21
N ASP A 268 3.64 -25.53 5.37
CA ASP A 268 2.67 -25.51 4.25
C ASP A 268 2.42 -24.10 3.66
N HIS A 269 2.78 -23.06 4.40
CA HIS A 269 2.52 -21.66 4.04
C HIS A 269 3.73 -20.97 3.41
N ILE A 270 4.92 -21.56 3.53
CA ILE A 270 6.16 -21.01 2.99
C ILE A 270 6.00 -20.79 1.47
N ASP A 271 6.44 -19.61 1.02
CA ASP A 271 6.43 -19.23 -0.39
C ASP A 271 5.04 -19.27 -1.05
N LYS A 272 4.00 -18.88 -0.30
CA LYS A 272 2.63 -18.72 -0.79
C LYS A 272 2.20 -17.26 -0.77
N ASN A 273 1.18 -16.95 -1.59
CA ASN A 273 0.43 -15.70 -1.56
C ASN A 273 1.30 -14.42 -1.63
N PHE A 274 2.20 -14.33 -2.62
CA PHE A 274 3.03 -13.13 -2.84
C PHE A 274 2.26 -11.90 -3.34
N ALA A 275 0.95 -11.99 -3.54
CA ALA A 275 0.14 -10.81 -3.89
C ALA A 275 -0.09 -9.94 -2.64
N PHE A 276 -0.22 -8.63 -2.85
CA PHE A 276 -0.43 -7.63 -1.80
C PHE A 276 -1.87 -7.58 -1.28
#